data_AF-A0A4R4SFU0-F1
#
_entry.id   AF-A0A4R4SFU0-F1
#
_cell.length_a   1.000
_cell.length_b   1.000
_cell.length_c   1.000
_cell.angle_alpha   90.00
_cell.angle_beta   90.00
_cell.angle_gamma   90.00
#
_symmetry.space_group_name_H-M   'P 1'
#
loop_
_entity.id
_entity.type
_entity.pdbx_description
1 polymer ?
#
loop_
_entity_poly.entity_id
_entity_poly.type
_entity_poly.pdbx_seq_one_letter_code
_entity_poly.pdbx_strand_id
1 'polypeptide(L)'
;MTIEMFLAALTGGAIGLAELVARYRDKPVSALLSPGGLLFVFVNASAAIVALIALASSGYTFGLPAETPPVNLAVIQVITAGIGSAAVLRMSFGPVNGRAGAGPIALLNGILRIADSELERKRALSRLSHNDLSGLSFERDHAALAELCCHLMREFDLAEAQRLGGLAAELSHRDDLTDADKLDCWGLELTRLVGERALRQAARRLRD
;
A
#
# COMPACT_ATOMS: atom_id res chain seq x y z
N MET A 1 17.20 -4.27 -30.51
CA MET A 1 16.36 -5.08 -29.60
C MET A 1 16.66 -4.86 -28.11
N THR A 2 17.92 -4.76 -27.67
CA THR A 2 18.25 -4.53 -26.24
C THR A 2 17.72 -3.20 -25.69
N ILE A 3 17.80 -2.12 -26.48
CA ILE A 3 17.34 -0.78 -26.08
C ILE A 3 15.81 -0.78 -25.94
N GLU A 4 15.12 -1.42 -26.89
CA GLU A 4 13.67 -1.55 -26.93
C GLU A 4 13.16 -2.34 -25.73
N MET A 5 13.83 -3.45 -25.37
CA MET A 5 13.53 -4.23 -24.16
C MET A 5 13.70 -3.39 -22.90
N PHE A 6 14.78 -2.60 -22.80
CA PHE A 6 14.99 -1.71 -21.67
C PHE A 6 13.89 -0.64 -21.57
N LEU A 7 13.51 -0.01 -22.68
CA LEU A 7 12.44 0.99 -22.71
C LEU A 7 11.07 0.39 -22.39
N ALA A 8 10.79 -0.82 -22.86
CA ALA A 8 9.55 -1.54 -22.52
C ALA A 8 9.49 -1.86 -21.02
N ALA A 9 10.58 -2.39 -20.46
CA ALA A 9 10.70 -2.65 -19.02
C ALA A 9 10.54 -1.37 -18.19
N LEU A 10 11.16 -0.27 -18.62
CA LEU A 10 11.03 1.03 -17.97
C LEU A 10 9.57 1.51 -17.97
N THR A 11 8.88 1.38 -19.11
CA THR A 11 7.48 1.79 -19.26
C THR A 11 6.56 0.94 -18.39
N GLY A 12 6.67 -0.40 -18.48
CA GLY A 12 5.86 -1.32 -17.66
C GLY A 12 6.13 -1.14 -16.17
N GLY A 13 7.41 -1.06 -15.78
CA GLY A 13 7.82 -0.81 -14.40
C GLY A 13 7.32 0.52 -13.86
N ALA A 14 7.35 1.60 -14.66
CA ALA A 14 6.83 2.91 -14.27
C ALA A 14 5.31 2.88 -14.04
N ILE A 15 4.55 2.16 -14.88
CA ILE A 15 3.10 1.97 -14.68
C ILE A 15 2.84 1.19 -13.38
N GLY A 16 3.57 0.10 -13.14
CA GLY A 16 3.47 -0.66 -11.89
C GLY A 16 3.83 0.18 -10.65
N LEU A 17 4.88 0.99 -10.75
CA LEU A 17 5.28 1.93 -9.70
C LEU A 17 4.18 2.97 -9.42
N ALA A 18 3.61 3.57 -10.46
CA ALA A 18 2.55 4.56 -10.32
C ALA A 18 1.31 3.98 -9.62
N GLU A 19 0.94 2.73 -9.95
CA GLU A 19 -0.15 2.03 -9.25
C GLU A 19 0.19 1.79 -7.77
N LEU A 20 1.42 1.38 -7.47
CA LEU A 20 1.86 1.15 -6.10
C LEU A 20 1.81 2.44 -5.26
N VAL A 21 2.28 3.56 -5.82
CA VAL A 21 2.20 4.88 -5.17
C VAL A 21 0.75 5.30 -4.96
N ALA A 22 -0.12 5.08 -5.95
CA ALA A 22 -1.53 5.41 -5.84
C ALA A 22 -2.27 4.57 -4.78
N ARG A 23 -1.85 3.31 -4.60
CA ARG A 23 -2.41 2.37 -3.60
C ARG A 23 -1.92 2.66 -2.18
N TYR A 24 -0.63 2.91 -1.99
CA TYR A 24 -0.02 3.08 -0.66
C TYR A 24 0.35 4.54 -0.36
N ARG A 25 -0.63 5.45 -0.49
CA ARG A 25 -0.43 6.91 -0.40
C ARG A 25 0.28 7.37 0.88
N ASP A 26 0.04 6.69 2.00
CA ASP A 26 0.59 7.10 3.31
C ASP A 26 2.05 6.69 3.52
N LYS A 27 2.49 5.57 2.91
CA LYS A 27 3.86 5.04 3.05
C LYS A 27 4.38 4.50 1.70
N PRO A 28 4.42 5.32 0.63
CA PRO A 28 4.68 4.83 -0.74
C PRO A 28 6.11 4.30 -0.90
N VAL A 29 7.09 4.96 -0.28
CA VAL A 29 8.49 4.51 -0.29
C VAL A 29 8.64 3.16 0.43
N SER A 30 7.95 2.98 1.55
CA SER A 30 7.99 1.70 2.29
C SER A 30 7.31 0.57 1.51
N ALA A 31 6.25 0.87 0.75
CA ALA A 31 5.61 -0.09 -0.13
C ALA A 31 6.51 -0.45 -1.31
N LEU A 32 7.16 0.53 -1.94
CA LEU A 32 8.07 0.29 -3.05
C LEU A 32 9.27 -0.58 -2.67
N LEU A 33 9.87 -0.31 -1.51
CA LEU A 33 11.04 -1.04 -1.03
C LEU A 33 10.68 -2.36 -0.32
N SER A 34 9.40 -2.73 -0.25
CA SER A 34 9.03 -4.04 0.28
C SER A 34 9.28 -5.13 -0.76
N PRO A 35 9.65 -6.36 -0.37
CA PRO A 35 9.74 -7.49 -1.28
C PRO A 35 8.51 -7.63 -2.20
N GLY A 36 7.31 -7.46 -1.64
CA GLY A 36 6.07 -7.48 -2.44
C GLY A 36 5.99 -6.34 -3.47
N GLY A 37 6.38 -5.12 -3.11
CA GLY A 37 6.40 -3.97 -4.02
C GLY A 37 7.45 -4.10 -5.13
N LEU A 38 8.66 -4.58 -4.79
CA LEU A 38 9.71 -4.86 -5.77
C LEU A 38 9.28 -5.96 -6.75
N LEU A 39 8.69 -7.05 -6.25
CA LEU A 39 8.15 -8.12 -7.08
C LEU A 39 7.03 -7.61 -7.99
N PHE A 40 6.17 -6.71 -7.49
CA PHE A 40 5.10 -6.11 -8.28
C PHE A 40 5.65 -5.30 -9.47
N VAL A 41 6.63 -4.42 -9.23
CA VAL A 41 7.28 -3.63 -10.29
C VAL A 41 8.01 -4.55 -11.27
N PHE A 42 8.70 -5.58 -10.76
CA PHE A 42 9.41 -6.55 -11.59
C PHE A 42 8.47 -7.32 -12.53
N VAL A 43 7.31 -7.77 -12.04
CA VAL A 43 6.32 -8.47 -12.87
C VAL A 43 5.76 -7.55 -13.96
N ASN A 44 5.49 -6.28 -13.65
CA ASN A 44 5.03 -5.32 -14.66
C ASN A 44 6.11 -5.05 -15.73
N ALA A 45 7.36 -4.85 -15.32
CA ALA A 45 8.48 -4.65 -16.25
C ALA A 45 8.71 -5.89 -17.15
N SER A 46 8.66 -7.08 -16.56
CA SER A 46 8.83 -8.35 -17.28
C SER A 46 7.69 -8.59 -18.28
N ALA A 47 6.45 -8.29 -17.90
CA ALA A 47 5.29 -8.43 -18.79
C ALA A 47 5.39 -7.49 -20.01
N ALA A 48 5.93 -6.28 -19.84
CA ALA A 48 6.17 -5.37 -20.95
C ALA A 48 7.26 -5.91 -21.91
N ILE A 49 8.34 -6.51 -21.40
CA ILE A 49 9.34 -7.20 -22.24
C ILE A 49 8.69 -8.35 -23.02
N VAL A 50 7.92 -9.22 -22.34
CA VAL A 50 7.26 -10.36 -22.99
C VAL A 50 6.30 -9.90 -24.08
N ALA A 51 5.51 -8.84 -23.82
CA ALA A 51 4.63 -8.25 -24.81
C ALA A 51 5.42 -7.69 -26.00
N LEU A 52 6.55 -7.02 -25.77
CA LEU A 52 7.41 -6.51 -26.84
C LEU A 52 7.96 -7.64 -27.70
N ILE A 53 8.46 -8.72 -27.09
CA ILE A 53 8.95 -9.89 -27.81
C ILE A 53 7.85 -10.48 -28.69
N ALA A 54 6.64 -10.66 -28.14
CA ALA A 54 5.50 -11.19 -28.88
C ALA A 54 5.13 -10.29 -30.08
N LEU A 55 5.09 -8.96 -29.89
CA LEU A 55 4.84 -7.99 -30.95
C LEU A 55 5.93 -8.07 -32.03
N ALA A 56 7.21 -8.04 -31.64
CA ALA A 56 8.33 -8.06 -32.57
C ALA A 56 8.38 -9.37 -33.37
N SER A 57 8.08 -10.51 -32.75
CA SER A 57 8.04 -11.81 -33.42
C SER A 57 6.81 -12.01 -34.31
N SER A 58 5.73 -11.27 -34.09
CA SER A 58 4.49 -11.44 -34.85
C SER A 58 4.56 -10.90 -36.28
N GLY A 59 5.56 -10.06 -36.59
CA GLY A 59 5.62 -9.33 -37.86
C GLY A 59 4.57 -8.23 -38.01
N TYR A 60 3.84 -7.89 -36.93
CA TYR A 60 2.81 -6.86 -36.97
C TYR A 60 3.43 -5.45 -37.11
N THR A 61 3.09 -4.76 -38.19
CA THR A 61 3.66 -3.45 -38.56
C THR A 61 2.76 -2.26 -38.19
N PHE A 62 1.64 -2.50 -37.50
CA PHE A 62 0.68 -1.44 -37.13
C PHE A 62 0.16 -0.62 -38.32
N GLY A 63 0.15 -1.20 -39.52
CA GLY A 63 -0.28 -0.52 -40.74
C GLY A 63 0.70 0.54 -41.27
N LEU A 64 1.93 0.58 -40.75
CA LEU A 64 2.97 1.47 -41.26
C LEU A 64 3.42 1.05 -42.69
N PRO A 65 3.67 2.01 -43.60
CA PRO A 65 4.27 1.74 -44.91
C PRO A 65 5.62 1.02 -44.80
N ALA A 66 5.96 0.20 -45.80
CA ALA A 66 7.24 -0.53 -45.83
C ALA A 66 8.47 0.39 -45.81
N GLU A 67 8.35 1.61 -46.35
CA GLU A 67 9.41 2.63 -46.38
C GLU A 67 9.62 3.34 -45.03
N THR A 68 8.81 3.02 -44.01
CA THR A 68 8.88 3.68 -42.71
C THR A 68 10.20 3.34 -42.01
N PRO A 69 10.91 4.33 -41.44
CA PRO A 69 12.12 4.09 -40.66
C PRO A 69 11.89 3.04 -39.55
N PRO A 70 12.79 2.04 -39.40
CA PRO A 70 12.64 0.97 -38.40
C PRO A 70 12.45 1.48 -36.97
N VAL A 71 13.03 2.64 -36.65
CA VAL A 71 12.90 3.30 -35.35
C VAL A 71 11.45 3.68 -35.02
N ASN A 72 10.65 4.08 -36.01
CA ASN A 72 9.26 4.46 -35.77
C ASN A 72 8.42 3.24 -35.36
N LEU A 73 8.63 2.10 -36.05
CA LEU A 73 7.98 0.85 -35.69
C LEU A 73 8.39 0.39 -34.29
N ALA A 74 9.69 0.47 -33.96
CA ALA A 74 10.21 0.13 -32.65
C ALA A 74 9.58 0.97 -31.53
N VAL A 75 9.43 2.29 -31.74
CA VAL A 75 8.78 3.19 -30.77
C VAL A 75 7.33 2.78 -30.52
N ILE A 76 6.56 2.52 -31.58
CA ILE A 76 5.16 2.08 -31.45
C ILE A 76 5.07 0.74 -30.73
N GLN A 77 5.94 -0.21 -31.07
CA GLN A 77 5.99 -1.52 -30.42
C GLN A 77 6.30 -1.42 -28.92
N VAL A 78 7.27 -0.59 -28.53
CA VAL A 78 7.62 -0.35 -27.13
C VAL A 78 6.45 0.25 -26.35
N ILE A 79 5.82 1.30 -26.88
CA ILE A 79 4.67 1.95 -26.23
C ILE A 79 3.50 0.97 -26.10
N THR A 80 3.17 0.27 -27.19
CA THR A 80 2.08 -0.70 -27.24
C THR A 80 2.34 -1.87 -26.28
N ALA A 81 3.57 -2.36 -26.21
CA ALA A 81 3.94 -3.42 -25.28
C ALA A 81 3.85 -2.95 -23.81
N GLY A 82 4.33 -1.75 -23.50
CA GLY A 82 4.27 -1.19 -22.15
C GLY A 82 2.83 -0.99 -21.66
N ILE A 83 2.00 -0.30 -22.44
CA ILE A 83 0.60 -0.03 -22.07
C ILE A 83 -0.26 -1.29 -22.20
N GLY A 84 -0.07 -2.08 -23.27
CA GLY A 84 -0.84 -3.28 -23.54
C GLY A 84 -0.62 -4.38 -22.50
N SER A 85 0.64 -4.60 -22.07
CA SER A 85 0.92 -5.54 -20.98
C SER A 85 0.23 -5.12 -19.67
N ALA A 86 0.23 -3.82 -19.37
CA ALA A 86 -0.49 -3.28 -18.22
C ALA A 86 -2.01 -3.54 -18.32
N ALA A 87 -2.62 -3.32 -19.50
CA ALA A 87 -4.04 -3.60 -19.71
C ALA A 87 -4.36 -5.10 -19.53
N VAL A 88 -3.55 -5.98 -20.14
CA VAL A 88 -3.72 -7.45 -20.07
C VAL A 88 -3.60 -7.96 -18.64
N LEU A 89 -2.58 -7.51 -17.89
CA LEU A 89 -2.40 -7.91 -16.49
C LEU A 89 -3.57 -7.51 -15.58
N ARG A 90 -4.35 -6.50 -15.96
CA ARG A 90 -5.53 -6.04 -15.21
C ARG A 90 -6.83 -6.66 -15.68
N MET A 91 -6.79 -7.51 -16.71
CA MET A 91 -7.97 -8.25 -17.13
C MET A 91 -8.40 -9.24 -16.06
N SER A 92 -9.70 -9.20 -15.76
CA SER A 92 -10.39 -10.20 -14.96
C SER A 92 -11.36 -10.94 -15.86
N PHE A 93 -11.28 -12.27 -15.86
CA PHE A 93 -12.40 -13.10 -16.29
C PHE A 93 -13.35 -13.23 -15.10
N GLY A 94 -14.63 -13.52 -15.38
CA GLY A 94 -15.70 -13.52 -14.39
C GLY A 94 -15.43 -14.42 -13.15
N PRO A 95 -16.28 -14.31 -12.12
CA PRO A 95 -16.09 -15.08 -10.90
C PRO A 95 -16.14 -16.59 -11.19
N VAL A 96 -15.08 -17.30 -10.81
CA VAL A 96 -15.09 -18.76 -10.75
C VAL A 96 -15.49 -19.13 -9.33
N ASN A 97 -16.67 -19.73 -9.17
CA ASN A 97 -17.18 -20.26 -7.90
C ASN A 97 -17.31 -19.22 -6.75
N GLY A 98 -17.81 -18.01 -7.04
CA GLY A 98 -18.11 -17.00 -6.01
C GLY A 98 -16.88 -16.38 -5.31
N ARG A 99 -15.66 -16.68 -5.79
CA ARG A 99 -14.42 -16.02 -5.38
C ARG A 99 -13.98 -14.99 -6.42
N ALA A 100 -13.07 -14.10 -6.01
CA ALA A 100 -12.50 -13.04 -6.84
C ALA A 100 -12.17 -13.53 -8.26
N GLY A 101 -12.39 -12.68 -9.25
CA GLY A 101 -12.31 -13.03 -10.67
C GLY A 101 -11.01 -13.75 -11.04
N ALA A 102 -11.15 -14.79 -11.87
CA ALA A 102 -10.01 -15.55 -12.38
C ALA A 102 -9.33 -14.76 -13.49
N GLY A 103 -8.00 -14.75 -13.56
CA GLY A 103 -7.27 -14.08 -14.64
C GLY A 103 -5.91 -13.54 -14.22
N PRO A 104 -5.20 -12.84 -15.12
CA PRO A 104 -3.90 -12.25 -14.83
C PRO A 104 -3.90 -11.34 -13.60
N ILE A 105 -5.03 -10.65 -13.34
CA ILE A 105 -5.17 -9.78 -12.17
C ILE A 105 -5.04 -10.53 -10.84
N ALA A 106 -5.36 -11.83 -10.80
CA ALA A 106 -5.22 -12.64 -9.59
C ALA A 106 -3.75 -12.77 -9.15
N LEU A 107 -2.81 -12.83 -10.10
CA LEU A 107 -1.37 -12.83 -9.82
C LEU A 107 -0.95 -11.52 -9.14
N LEU A 108 -1.37 -10.39 -9.72
CA LEU A 108 -1.09 -9.06 -9.17
C LEU A 108 -1.67 -8.90 -7.76
N ASN A 109 -2.91 -9.34 -7.55
CA ASN A 109 -3.55 -9.32 -6.24
C ASN A 109 -2.82 -10.20 -5.22
N GLY A 110 -2.32 -11.36 -5.63
CA GLY A 110 -1.51 -12.23 -4.79
C GLY A 110 -0.22 -11.56 -4.33
N ILE A 111 0.48 -10.89 -5.24
CA ILE A 111 1.72 -10.15 -4.92
C ILE A 111 1.42 -8.96 -4.00
N LEU A 112 0.35 -8.22 -4.27
CA LEU A 112 -0.03 -7.07 -3.46
C LEU A 112 -0.38 -7.49 -2.02
N ARG A 113 -0.97 -8.67 -1.81
CA ARG A 113 -1.20 -9.23 -0.48
C ARG A 113 0.08 -9.49 0.32
N ILE A 114 1.19 -9.84 -0.35
CA ILE A 114 2.50 -9.99 0.29
C ILE A 114 2.97 -8.62 0.79
N ALA A 115 2.89 -7.59 -0.07
CA ALA A 115 3.24 -6.23 0.32
C ALA A 115 2.36 -5.72 1.48
N ASP A 116 1.05 -5.98 1.42
CA ASP A 116 0.11 -5.63 2.49
C ASP A 116 0.54 -6.27 3.83
N SER A 117 0.80 -7.58 3.85
CA SER A 117 1.19 -8.31 5.07
C SER A 117 2.52 -7.81 5.66
N GLU A 118 3.49 -7.44 4.83
CA GLU A 118 4.77 -6.88 5.29
C GLU A 118 4.60 -5.49 5.87
N LEU A 119 3.79 -4.65 5.23
CA LEU A 119 3.49 -3.32 5.73
C LEU A 119 2.69 -3.40 7.03
N GLU A 120 1.74 -4.34 7.14
CA GLU A 120 1.03 -4.63 8.38
C GLU A 120 1.97 -5.10 9.49
N ARG A 121 2.92 -6.00 9.20
CA ARG A 121 3.93 -6.44 10.17
C ARG A 121 4.81 -5.28 10.64
N LYS A 122 5.30 -4.44 9.73
CA LYS A 122 6.07 -3.23 10.07
C LYS A 122 5.24 -2.26 10.90
N ARG A 123 3.96 -2.08 10.58
CA ARG A 123 3.03 -1.27 11.38
C ARG A 123 2.83 -1.85 12.77
N ALA A 124 2.64 -3.17 12.89
CA ALA A 124 2.49 -3.86 14.17
C ALA A 124 3.74 -3.75 15.05
N LEU A 125 4.94 -3.85 14.45
CA LEU A 125 6.21 -3.68 15.18
C LEU A 125 6.43 -2.22 15.59
N SER A 126 6.14 -1.25 14.72
CA SER A 126 6.23 0.18 15.02
C SER A 126 5.30 0.61 16.15
N ARG A 127 4.14 -0.06 16.23
CA ARG A 127 3.10 0.13 17.24
C ARG A 127 3.54 -0.27 18.66
N LEU A 128 4.50 -1.17 18.78
CA LEU A 128 5.05 -1.64 20.07
C LEU A 128 6.46 -1.08 20.36
N SER A 129 7.14 -0.48 19.37
CA SER A 129 8.54 -0.07 19.50
C SER A 129 8.74 1.43 19.71
N HIS A 130 7.70 2.24 19.52
CA HIS A 130 7.80 3.68 19.73
C HIS A 130 7.34 4.05 21.14
N ASN A 131 8.28 4.59 21.92
CA ASN A 131 8.06 5.21 23.22
C ASN A 131 7.31 6.56 23.07
N ASP A 132 6.43 6.66 22.07
CA ASP A 132 5.73 7.89 21.68
C ASP A 132 4.80 8.39 22.79
N LEU A 133 4.42 7.50 23.70
CA LEU A 133 3.64 7.78 24.91
C LEU A 133 4.50 7.80 26.19
N SER A 134 5.83 7.69 26.09
CA SER A 134 6.73 7.82 27.26
C SER A 134 6.40 9.02 28.15
N GLY A 135 6.43 8.83 29.46
CA GLY A 135 6.13 9.89 30.43
C GLY A 135 4.66 10.24 30.59
N LEU A 136 3.76 9.66 29.78
CA LEU A 136 2.33 9.63 30.04
C LEU A 136 1.97 8.38 30.85
N SER A 137 0.82 8.41 31.49
CA SER A 137 0.24 7.34 32.29
C SER A 137 -1.17 7.04 31.79
N PHE A 138 -1.53 5.77 31.65
CA PHE A 138 -2.89 5.44 31.27
C PHE A 138 -3.87 5.97 32.32
N GLU A 139 -3.63 5.69 33.60
CA GLU A 139 -4.52 6.14 34.69
C GLU A 139 -4.82 7.64 34.68
N ARG A 140 -3.82 8.47 34.35
CA ARG A 140 -3.96 9.94 34.40
C ARG A 140 -4.36 10.56 33.06
N ASP A 141 -3.79 10.06 31.97
CA ASP A 141 -3.70 10.82 30.72
C ASP A 141 -4.59 10.24 29.61
N HIS A 142 -5.16 9.04 29.77
CA HIS A 142 -5.92 8.36 28.71
C HIS A 142 -7.09 9.18 28.18
N ALA A 143 -7.83 9.85 29.05
CA ALA A 143 -9.01 10.65 28.69
C ALA A 143 -8.62 11.93 27.94
N ALA A 144 -7.63 12.67 28.44
CA ALA A 144 -7.14 13.90 27.81
C ALA A 144 -6.48 13.61 26.45
N LEU A 145 -5.74 12.50 26.36
CA LEU A 145 -5.14 12.07 25.10
C LEU A 145 -6.21 11.73 24.06
N ALA A 146 -7.26 11.01 24.46
CA ALA A 146 -8.37 10.69 23.57
C ALA A 146 -9.14 11.94 23.14
N GLU A 147 -9.37 12.89 24.03
CA GLU A 147 -10.01 14.17 23.69
C GLU A 147 -9.20 14.94 22.64
N LEU A 148 -7.89 15.07 22.81
CA LEU A 148 -7.01 15.70 21.83
C LEU A 148 -7.05 14.98 20.48
N CYS A 149 -7.04 13.65 20.49
CA CYS A 149 -7.18 12.85 19.27
C CYS A 149 -8.54 13.06 18.60
N CYS A 150 -9.64 13.11 19.36
CA CYS A 150 -10.98 13.32 18.81
C CYS A 150 -11.11 14.67 18.09
N HIS A 151 -10.50 15.73 18.63
CA HIS A 151 -10.49 17.05 17.98
C HIS A 151 -9.71 17.09 16.66
N LEU A 152 -8.83 16.12 16.41
CA LEU A 152 -8.08 16.00 15.15
C LEU A 152 -8.89 15.27 14.06
N MET A 153 -10.02 14.67 14.39
CA MET A 153 -10.86 13.94 13.45
C MET A 153 -11.92 14.85 12.82
N ARG A 154 -12.09 14.71 11.51
CA ARG A 154 -13.05 15.51 10.74
C ARG A 154 -14.48 14.96 10.85
N GLU A 155 -14.60 13.65 11.03
CA GLU A 155 -15.83 12.90 11.24
C GLU A 155 -15.55 11.93 12.40
N PHE A 156 -16.40 11.92 13.42
CA PHE A 156 -16.34 10.98 14.54
C PHE A 156 -17.74 10.43 14.78
N ASP A 157 -17.91 9.13 14.64
CA ASP A 157 -19.21 8.50 14.84
C ASP A 157 -19.39 7.98 16.29
N LEU A 158 -20.65 7.74 16.66
CA LEU A 158 -21.00 7.27 17.99
C LEU A 158 -20.42 5.87 18.28
N ALA A 159 -20.22 5.04 17.25
CA ALA A 159 -19.72 3.68 17.41
C ALA A 159 -18.24 3.68 17.79
N GLU A 160 -17.45 4.59 17.22
CA GLU A 160 -16.05 4.79 17.58
C GLU A 160 -15.90 5.34 19.00
N ALA A 161 -16.77 6.28 19.41
CA ALA A 161 -16.82 6.78 20.77
C ALA A 161 -17.13 5.68 21.80
N GLN A 162 -18.14 4.85 21.52
CA GLN A 162 -18.51 3.71 22.35
C GLN A 162 -17.38 2.69 22.45
N ARG A 163 -16.69 2.42 21.34
CA ARG A 163 -15.57 1.49 21.30
C ARG A 163 -14.38 1.98 22.11
N LEU A 164 -14.04 3.27 22.03
CA LEU A 164 -13.02 3.88 22.88
C LEU A 164 -13.41 3.82 24.36
N GLY A 165 -14.64 4.21 24.70
CA GLY A 165 -15.12 4.14 26.08
C GLY A 165 -15.10 2.72 26.66
N GLY A 166 -15.51 1.73 25.86
CA GLY A 166 -15.47 0.32 26.24
C GLY A 166 -14.05 -0.18 26.50
N LEU A 167 -13.10 0.16 25.62
CA LEU A 167 -11.69 -0.20 25.81
C LEU A 167 -11.09 0.48 27.04
N ALA A 168 -11.40 1.75 27.31
CA ALA A 168 -10.92 2.46 28.49
C ALA A 168 -11.41 1.78 29.78
N ALA A 169 -12.70 1.42 29.82
CA ALA A 169 -13.28 0.70 30.94
C ALA A 169 -12.65 -0.68 31.13
N GLU A 170 -12.48 -1.44 30.03
CA GLU A 170 -11.84 -2.75 30.07
C GLU A 170 -10.41 -2.66 30.63
N LEU A 171 -9.57 -1.79 30.08
CA LEU A 171 -8.18 -1.62 30.52
C LEU A 171 -8.08 -1.12 31.97
N SER A 172 -9.01 -0.27 32.39
CA SER A 172 -9.06 0.22 33.78
C SER A 172 -9.24 -0.92 34.79
N HIS A 173 -9.97 -1.98 34.43
CA HIS A 173 -10.26 -3.13 35.30
C HIS A 173 -9.25 -4.29 35.17
N ARG A 174 -8.23 -4.17 34.32
CA ARG A 174 -7.21 -5.22 34.11
C ARG A 174 -6.04 -5.04 35.06
N ASP A 175 -6.06 -5.75 36.19
CA ASP A 175 -4.99 -5.70 37.19
C ASP A 175 -3.75 -6.51 36.80
N ASP A 176 -3.87 -7.35 35.76
CA ASP A 176 -2.79 -8.17 35.19
C ASP A 176 -1.86 -7.39 34.25
N LEU A 177 -2.21 -6.14 33.89
CA LEU A 177 -1.44 -5.28 33.00
C LEU A 177 -0.83 -4.11 33.76
N THR A 178 0.40 -3.74 33.43
CA THR A 178 1.01 -2.51 33.98
C THR A 178 0.34 -1.27 33.37
N ASP A 179 0.47 -0.11 34.03
CA ASP A 179 -0.04 1.15 33.50
C ASP A 179 0.55 1.48 32.10
N ALA A 180 1.81 1.10 31.88
CA ALA A 180 2.47 1.23 30.58
C ALA A 180 1.84 0.30 29.53
N ASP A 181 1.55 -0.96 29.87
CA ASP A 181 0.90 -1.90 28.95
C ASP A 181 -0.52 -1.45 28.59
N LYS A 182 -1.26 -0.90 29.56
CA LYS A 182 -2.58 -0.30 29.33
C LYS A 182 -2.47 0.91 28.40
N LEU A 183 -1.47 1.77 28.62
CA LEU A 183 -1.22 2.94 27.79
C LEU A 183 -0.83 2.56 26.37
N ASP A 184 -0.04 1.50 26.19
CA ASP A 184 0.30 0.96 24.89
C ASP A 184 -0.95 0.45 24.18
N CYS A 185 -1.74 -0.41 24.82
CA CYS A 185 -3.02 -0.89 24.27
C CYS A 185 -3.96 0.27 23.87
N TRP A 186 -4.03 1.32 24.70
CA TRP A 186 -4.79 2.53 24.40
C TRP A 186 -4.23 3.29 23.19
N GLY A 187 -2.91 3.46 23.15
CA GLY A 187 -2.19 4.09 22.05
C GLY A 187 -2.39 3.39 20.71
N LEU A 188 -2.52 2.05 20.71
CA LEU A 188 -2.83 1.28 19.51
C LEU A 188 -4.19 1.63 18.93
N GLU A 189 -5.21 1.76 19.77
CA GLU A 189 -6.57 2.10 19.34
C GLU A 189 -6.66 3.56 18.90
N LEU A 190 -5.97 4.49 19.58
CA LEU A 190 -5.88 5.88 19.12
C LEU A 190 -5.11 6.00 17.80
N THR A 191 -4.04 5.24 17.61
CA THR A 191 -3.30 5.18 16.34
C THR A 191 -4.19 4.68 15.20
N ARG A 192 -5.13 3.76 15.48
CA ARG A 192 -6.12 3.31 14.49
C ARG A 192 -7.04 4.44 14.05
N LEU A 193 -7.42 5.32 14.97
CA LEU A 193 -8.36 6.42 14.73
C LEU A 193 -7.70 7.62 14.02
N VAL A 194 -6.59 8.12 14.57
CA VAL A 194 -5.99 9.39 14.10
C VAL A 194 -4.68 9.21 13.31
N GLY A 195 -4.10 8.01 13.34
CA GLY A 195 -2.79 7.75 12.78
C GLY A 195 -1.63 8.16 13.70
N GLU A 196 -0.46 7.59 13.40
CA GLU A 196 0.75 7.65 14.25
C GLU A 196 1.29 9.07 14.46
N ARG A 197 1.18 9.94 13.44
CA ARG A 197 1.68 11.33 13.51
C ARG A 197 0.80 12.20 14.40
N ALA A 198 -0.52 12.05 14.28
CA ALA A 198 -1.48 12.80 15.07
C ALA A 198 -1.39 12.41 16.55
N LEU A 199 -1.30 11.10 16.84
CA LEU A 199 -1.11 10.61 18.21
C LEU A 199 0.17 11.18 18.84
N ARG A 200 1.29 11.16 18.11
CA ARG A 200 2.55 11.77 18.58
C ARG A 200 2.42 13.25 18.89
N GLN A 201 1.70 13.99 18.07
CA GLN A 201 1.52 15.42 18.28
C GLN A 201 0.61 15.71 19.49
N ALA A 202 -0.45 14.93 19.67
CA ALA A 202 -1.31 14.98 20.85
C ALA A 202 -0.53 14.64 22.13
N ALA A 203 0.24 13.55 22.12
CA ALA A 203 1.07 13.14 23.25
C ALA A 203 2.12 14.19 23.63
N ARG A 204 2.76 14.85 22.65
CA ARG A 204 3.68 15.97 22.91
C ARG A 204 2.96 17.14 23.59
N ARG A 205 1.80 17.53 23.08
CA ARG A 205 1.02 18.63 23.63
C ARG A 205 0.52 18.36 25.05
N LEU A 206 0.30 17.10 25.40
CA LEU A 206 -0.15 16.70 26.73
C LEU A 206 1.00 16.68 27.76
N ARG A 207 2.25 16.57 27.31
CA ARG A 207 3.45 16.64 28.17
C ARG A 207 3.86 18.07 28.53
N ASP A 208 3.53 19.02 27.65
CA ASP A 208 3.82 20.46 27.82
C ASP A 208 2.83 21.11 28.78
#